data_AF-L0DE73-F1
#
_entry.id   AF-L0DE73-F1
#
_cell.length_a   1.000
_cell.length_b   1.000
_cell.length_c   1.000
_cell.angle_alpha   90.00
_cell.angle_beta   90.00
_cell.angle_gamma   90.00
#
_symmetry.space_group_name_H-M   'P 1'
#
loop_
_entity.id
_entity.type
_entity.pdbx_description
1 polymer ?
#
loop_
_entity_poly.entity_id
_entity_poly.type
_entity_poly.pdbx_seq_one_letter_code
_entity_poly.pdbx_strand_id
1 'polypeptide(L)'
;MEPARGLPQHDLDFDRLPARSPILLDPYFQEYQRLVSNPFLALAALIPWYVAIRRAFLAKHAPMILLLLASLFGIACLLQFHCLDCGATGSLFRWKRHACDRAIARQLGYARRRWLLGPNPMTQTVLWGITVVVVGFLALIKFQGRR
;
A
#
# COMPACT_ATOMS: atom_id res chain seq x y z
N MET A 1 -60.45 35.13 -6.96
CA MET A 1 -59.30 34.78 -7.81
C MET A 1 -58.09 34.66 -6.91
N GLU A 2 -57.73 33.43 -6.56
CA GLU A 2 -56.57 33.13 -5.71
C GLU A 2 -55.30 33.17 -6.58
N PRO A 3 -54.25 33.93 -6.20
CA PRO A 3 -53.00 33.90 -6.94
C PRO A 3 -52.29 32.56 -6.72
N ALA A 4 -51.89 31.92 -7.81
CA ALA A 4 -51.12 30.68 -7.80
C ALA A 4 -49.83 30.89 -6.99
N ARG A 5 -49.63 30.08 -5.94
CA ARG A 5 -48.38 30.07 -5.17
C ARG A 5 -47.23 29.64 -6.10
N GLY A 6 -46.33 30.57 -6.39
CA GLY A 6 -45.12 30.29 -7.16
C GLY A 6 -44.27 29.21 -6.50
N LEU A 7 -43.70 28.34 -7.32
CA LEU A 7 -42.75 27.32 -6.87
C LEU A 7 -41.57 27.99 -6.14
N PRO A 8 -41.09 27.42 -5.03
CA PRO A 8 -39.95 27.97 -4.31
C PRO A 8 -38.73 28.04 -5.25
N GLN A 9 -38.25 29.26 -5.49
CA GLN A 9 -37.06 29.53 -6.28
C GLN A 9 -35.83 29.25 -5.40
N HIS A 10 -35.11 28.18 -5.72
CA HIS A 10 -33.90 27.77 -5.03
C HIS A 10 -32.79 28.78 -5.34
N ASP A 11 -32.35 29.53 -4.32
CA ASP A 11 -31.34 30.58 -4.43
C ASP A 11 -29.98 30.01 -4.01
N LEU A 12 -29.17 29.68 -5.02
CA LEU A 12 -27.85 29.05 -4.89
C LEU A 12 -26.88 29.88 -4.03
N ASP A 13 -27.09 31.19 -3.89
CA ASP A 13 -26.23 32.08 -3.10
C ASP A 13 -26.56 32.05 -1.59
N PHE A 14 -27.76 31.59 -1.22
CA PHE A 14 -28.22 31.49 0.17
C PHE A 14 -28.37 30.07 0.70
N ASP A 15 -28.24 29.07 -0.16
CA ASP A 15 -28.14 27.69 0.28
C ASP A 15 -26.82 27.51 1.05
N ARG A 16 -26.94 27.48 2.38
CA ARG A 16 -25.85 27.05 3.27
C ARG A 16 -25.36 25.71 2.74
N LEU A 17 -24.13 25.69 2.22
CA LEU A 17 -23.42 24.45 1.92
C LEU A 17 -23.62 23.54 3.12
N PRO A 18 -24.23 22.35 2.96
CA PRO A 18 -24.52 21.48 4.08
C PRO A 18 -23.22 21.32 4.85
N ALA A 19 -23.22 21.70 6.13
CA ALA A 19 -22.05 21.62 6.97
C ALA A 19 -21.51 20.19 6.84
N ARG A 20 -20.32 20.05 6.25
CA ARG A 20 -19.67 18.75 6.09
C ARG A 20 -19.54 18.18 7.49
N SER A 21 -20.43 17.26 7.85
CA SER A 21 -20.27 16.49 9.06
C SER A 21 -18.90 15.81 8.95
N PRO A 22 -18.12 15.76 10.04
CA PRO A 22 -16.88 14.98 10.02
C PRO A 22 -17.27 13.56 9.64
N ILE A 23 -16.82 13.12 8.46
CA ILE A 23 -17.08 11.76 7.99
C ILE A 23 -16.41 10.86 9.03
N LEU A 24 -17.22 10.22 9.87
CA LEU A 24 -16.74 9.22 10.80
C LEU A 24 -16.41 7.99 9.95
N LEU A 25 -15.16 7.89 9.50
CA LEU A 25 -14.71 6.70 8.80
C LEU A 25 -14.84 5.52 9.76
N ASP A 26 -15.65 4.54 9.36
CA ASP A 26 -15.74 3.24 10.01
C ASP A 26 -14.32 2.69 10.29
N PRO A 27 -14.04 2.13 11.48
CA PRO A 27 -12.77 1.45 11.79
C PRO A 27 -12.32 0.45 10.70
N TYR A 28 -13.26 -0.11 9.93
CA TYR A 28 -13.00 -1.01 8.81
C TYR A 28 -12.76 -0.31 7.46
N PHE A 29 -12.55 1.01 7.39
CA PHE A 29 -12.30 1.75 6.14
C PHE A 29 -11.20 1.13 5.25
N GLN A 30 -10.18 0.54 5.89
CA GLN A 30 -9.05 -0.13 5.25
C GLN A 30 -9.51 -1.24 4.28
N GLU A 31 -10.66 -1.85 4.53
CA GLU A 31 -11.24 -2.92 3.71
C GLU A 31 -11.80 -2.44 2.37
N TYR A 32 -12.19 -1.16 2.28
CA TYR A 32 -12.74 -0.55 1.07
C TYR A 32 -11.66 -0.05 0.10
N GLN A 33 -10.40 -0.07 0.54
CA GLN A 33 -9.27 0.39 -0.26
C GLN A 33 -8.70 -0.75 -1.10
N ARG A 34 -8.52 -0.48 -2.40
CA ARG A 34 -7.83 -1.42 -3.29
C ARG A 34 -6.36 -1.06 -3.35
N LEU A 35 -5.61 -1.54 -2.38
CA LEU A 35 -4.16 -1.35 -2.29
C LEU A 35 -3.42 -2.60 -2.76
N VAL A 36 -2.39 -2.39 -3.58
CA VAL A 36 -1.44 -3.42 -4.00
C VAL A 36 -0.08 -3.11 -3.40
N SER A 37 0.56 -4.09 -2.76
CA SER A 37 1.94 -3.90 -2.30
C SER A 37 2.90 -3.97 -3.48
N ASN A 38 3.84 -3.03 -3.53
CA ASN A 38 4.87 -2.93 -4.55
C ASN A 38 6.25 -3.13 -3.89
N PRO A 39 6.84 -4.34 -3.99
CA PRO A 39 8.15 -4.64 -3.42
C PRO A 39 9.31 -4.39 -4.38
N PHE A 40 9.09 -3.94 -5.63
CA PHE A 40 10.11 -3.96 -6.68
C PHE A 40 11.36 -3.14 -6.32
N LEU A 41 11.21 -1.96 -5.70
CA LEU A 41 12.35 -1.14 -5.29
C LEU A 41 13.16 -1.78 -4.17
N ALA A 42 12.48 -2.40 -3.19
CA ALA A 42 13.15 -3.14 -2.13
C ALA A 42 13.91 -4.35 -2.70
N LEU A 43 13.30 -5.11 -3.62
CA LEU A 43 13.94 -6.24 -4.30
C LEU A 43 15.14 -5.80 -5.14
N ALA A 44 15.02 -4.69 -5.88
CA ALA A 44 16.13 -4.13 -6.65
C ALA A 44 17.31 -3.71 -5.73
N ALA A 45 17.02 -3.09 -4.59
CA ALA A 45 18.04 -2.70 -3.60
C ALA A 45 18.70 -3.89 -2.90
N LEU A 46 17.99 -5.02 -2.76
CA LEU A 46 18.56 -6.25 -2.18
C LEU A 46 19.68 -6.86 -3.03
N ILE A 47 19.70 -6.63 -4.35
CA ILE A 47 20.75 -7.16 -5.24
C ILE A 47 22.14 -6.59 -4.91
N PRO A 48 22.39 -5.26 -4.98
CA PRO A 48 23.69 -4.70 -4.61
C PRO A 48 24.00 -4.91 -3.13
N TRP A 49 22.98 -4.91 -2.26
CA TRP A 49 23.14 -5.23 -0.85
C TRP A 49 23.72 -6.63 -0.63
N TYR A 50 23.17 -7.64 -1.32
CA TYR A 50 23.65 -9.02 -1.25
C TYR A 50 25.11 -9.16 -1.72
N VAL A 51 25.47 -8.46 -2.80
CA VAL A 51 26.86 -8.44 -3.29
C VAL A 51 27.78 -7.80 -2.24
N ALA A 52 27.37 -6.67 -1.65
CA ALA A 52 28.14 -5.96 -0.65
C ALA A 52 28.37 -6.80 0.62
N ILE A 53 27.32 -7.44 1.15
CA ILE A 53 27.43 -8.25 2.37
C ILE A 53 28.32 -9.47 2.15
N ARG A 54 28.22 -10.12 0.96
CA ARG A 54 29.11 -11.22 0.59
C ARG A 54 30.58 -10.79 0.57
N ARG A 55 30.89 -9.63 -0.01
CA ARG A 55 32.25 -9.07 0.00
C ARG A 55 32.72 -8.73 1.41
N ALA A 56 31.87 -8.13 2.23
CA ALA A 56 32.19 -7.79 3.62
C ALA A 56 32.53 -9.05 4.46
N PHE A 57 31.79 -10.14 4.28
CA PHE A 57 32.09 -11.42 4.92
C PHE A 57 33.43 -12.03 4.45
N LEU A 58 33.71 -12.01 3.13
CA LEU A 58 34.99 -12.50 2.60
C LEU A 58 36.18 -11.69 3.14
N ALA A 59 36.01 -10.37 3.28
CA ALA A 59 37.00 -9.48 3.86
C ALA A 59 37.04 -9.51 5.40
N LYS A 60 36.15 -10.28 6.05
CA LYS A 60 35.98 -10.34 7.52
C LYS A 60 35.80 -8.96 8.17
N HIS A 61 35.16 -8.04 7.46
CA HIS A 61 35.08 -6.62 7.84
C HIS A 61 33.84 -6.35 8.72
N ALA A 62 33.93 -6.68 10.01
CA ALA A 62 32.82 -6.58 10.98
C ALA A 62 32.02 -5.26 10.96
N PRO A 63 32.64 -4.05 10.95
CA PRO A 63 31.87 -2.81 10.96
C PRO A 63 31.02 -2.62 9.69
N MET A 64 31.52 -3.09 8.54
CA MET A 64 30.78 -3.04 7.27
C MET A 64 29.60 -4.00 7.31
N ILE A 65 29.77 -5.18 7.92
CA ILE A 65 28.68 -6.15 8.11
C ILE A 65 27.56 -5.52 8.95
N LEU A 66 27.90 -4.87 10.08
CA LEU A 66 26.91 -4.19 10.93
C LEU A 66 26.19 -3.06 10.18
N LEU A 67 26.92 -2.23 9.43
CA LEU A 67 26.33 -1.17 8.61
C LEU A 67 25.35 -1.72 7.56
N LEU A 68 25.72 -2.83 6.90
CA LEU A 68 24.86 -3.49 5.92
C LEU A 68 23.64 -4.15 6.58
N LEU A 69 23.78 -4.74 7.77
CA LEU A 69 22.61 -5.22 8.50
C LEU A 69 21.65 -4.08 8.86
N ALA A 70 22.17 -2.94 9.29
CA ALA A 70 21.36 -1.75 9.57
C ALA A 70 20.67 -1.21 8.30
N SER A 71 21.31 -1.28 7.14
CA SER A 71 20.71 -0.81 5.88
C SER A 71 19.51 -1.64 5.41
N LEU A 72 19.32 -2.87 5.92
CA LEU A 72 18.08 -3.63 5.69
C LEU A 72 16.83 -2.89 6.17
N PHE A 73 16.94 -2.08 7.24
CA PHE A 73 15.85 -1.23 7.69
C PHE A 73 15.50 -0.16 6.64
N GLY A 74 16.52 0.45 6.03
CA GLY A 74 16.34 1.38 4.92
C GLY A 74 15.70 0.73 3.70
N ILE A 75 16.10 -0.51 3.36
CA ILE A 75 15.50 -1.29 2.28
C ILE A 75 14.03 -1.62 2.58
N ALA A 76 13.70 -1.97 3.82
CA ALA A 76 12.31 -2.19 4.21
C ALA A 76 11.45 -0.93 4.00
N CYS A 77 12.00 0.27 4.26
CA CYS A 77 11.34 1.55 3.98
C CYS A 77 11.06 1.80 2.48
N LEU A 78 11.72 1.08 1.57
CA LEU A 78 11.45 1.12 0.12
C LEU A 78 10.22 0.29 -0.29
N LEU A 79 9.61 -0.46 0.62
CA LEU A 79 8.33 -1.11 0.35
C LEU A 79 7.26 -0.03 0.12
N GLN A 80 6.64 -0.09 -1.06
CA GLN A 80 5.61 0.85 -1.45
C GLN A 80 4.25 0.17 -1.51
N PHE A 81 3.18 0.97 -1.46
CA PHE A 81 1.84 0.57 -1.88
C PHE A 81 1.45 1.36 -3.13
N HIS A 82 0.54 0.80 -3.92
CA HIS A 82 -0.11 1.45 -5.04
C HIS A 82 -1.63 1.34 -4.88
N CYS A 83 -2.35 2.46 -4.97
CA CYS A 83 -3.81 2.48 -4.91
C CYS A 83 -4.39 2.30 -6.32
N LEU A 84 -5.16 1.23 -6.54
CA LEU A 84 -5.77 0.94 -7.84
C LEU A 84 -6.91 1.90 -8.21
N ASP A 85 -7.45 2.64 -7.24
CA ASP A 85 -8.58 3.53 -7.48
C ASP A 85 -8.13 4.93 -7.93
N CYS A 86 -7.11 5.51 -7.31
CA CYS A 86 -6.59 6.84 -7.64
C CYS A 86 -5.20 6.84 -8.27
N GLY A 87 -4.52 5.70 -8.35
CA GLY A 87 -3.16 5.57 -8.87
C GLY A 87 -2.06 6.06 -7.91
N ALA A 88 -2.40 6.55 -6.72
CA ALA A 88 -1.42 7.07 -5.78
C ALA A 88 -0.46 5.98 -5.30
N THR A 89 0.83 6.32 -5.22
CA THR A 89 1.88 5.48 -4.64
C THR A 89 2.40 6.10 -3.35
N GLY A 90 2.72 5.27 -2.36
CA GLY A 90 3.30 5.76 -1.11
C GLY A 90 4.06 4.68 -0.37
N SER A 91 4.70 5.05 0.75
CA SER A 91 5.37 4.07 1.61
C SER A 91 4.35 3.12 2.24
N LEU A 92 4.63 1.82 2.19
CA LEU A 92 3.78 0.78 2.77
C LEU A 92 3.50 1.07 4.24
N PHE A 93 4.48 1.51 5.05
CA PHE A 93 4.24 1.83 6.47
C PHE A 93 3.21 2.93 6.73
N ARG A 94 2.87 3.73 5.72
CA ARG A 94 1.87 4.79 5.79
C ARG A 94 0.57 4.44 5.06
N TRP A 95 0.40 3.19 4.61
CA TRP A 95 -0.76 2.76 3.82
C TRP A 95 -2.09 3.06 4.53
N LYS A 96 -2.16 2.86 5.87
CA LYS A 96 -3.36 3.14 6.68
C LYS A 96 -3.78 4.61 6.71
N ARG A 97 -2.86 5.53 6.41
CA ARG A 97 -3.12 6.98 6.37
C ARG A 97 -3.60 7.46 5.00
N HIS A 98 -3.51 6.62 3.98
CA HIS A 98 -4.06 6.94 2.68
C HIS A 98 -5.59 6.90 2.78
N ALA A 99 -6.28 7.91 2.25
CA ALA A 99 -7.73 7.94 2.13
C ALA A 99 -8.08 8.31 0.69
N CYS A 100 -8.63 7.36 -0.06
CA CYS A 100 -9.03 7.58 -1.44
C CYS A 100 -10.50 8.01 -1.51
N ASP A 101 -10.81 9.11 -2.19
CA ASP A 101 -12.18 9.62 -2.33
C ASP A 101 -13.13 8.57 -2.91
N ARG A 102 -12.66 7.75 -3.87
CA ARG A 102 -13.43 6.64 -4.44
C ARG A 102 -13.72 5.54 -3.42
N ALA A 103 -12.78 5.27 -2.50
CA ALA A 103 -13.01 4.30 -1.43
C ALA A 103 -14.03 4.85 -0.40
N ILE A 104 -13.95 6.14 -0.07
CA ILE A 104 -14.91 6.83 0.80
C ILE A 104 -16.31 6.81 0.16
N ALA A 105 -16.41 7.13 -1.13
CA ALA A 105 -17.68 7.08 -1.86
C ALA A 105 -18.32 5.68 -1.85
N ARG A 106 -17.50 4.61 -1.95
CA ARG A 106 -18.01 3.22 -1.86
C ARG A 106 -18.54 2.88 -0.47
N GLN A 107 -17.87 3.37 0.58
CA GLN A 107 -18.31 3.18 1.95
C GLN A 107 -19.63 3.90 2.21
N LEU A 108 -19.75 5.16 1.78
CA LEU A 108 -20.96 5.98 1.98
C LEU A 108 -22.13 5.53 1.10
N GLY A 109 -21.86 5.03 -0.11
CA GLY A 109 -22.88 4.61 -1.05
C GLY A 109 -23.58 3.28 -0.72
N TYR A 110 -23.34 2.70 0.46
CA TYR A 110 -23.84 1.37 0.86
C TYR A 110 -23.66 0.29 -0.22
N ALA A 111 -22.63 0.44 -1.08
CA ALA A 111 -22.39 -0.48 -2.16
C ALA A 111 -22.10 -1.84 -1.52
N ARG A 112 -23.05 -2.78 -1.65
CA ARG A 112 -23.06 -4.12 -1.04
C ARG A 112 -21.64 -4.63 -0.87
N ARG A 113 -21.25 -4.93 0.37
CA ARG A 113 -20.00 -5.60 0.73
C ARG A 113 -19.71 -6.66 -0.32
N ARG A 114 -18.84 -6.36 -1.30
CA ARG A 114 -18.42 -7.38 -2.26
C ARG A 114 -17.59 -8.34 -1.44
N TRP A 115 -18.07 -9.56 -1.27
CA TRP A 115 -17.44 -10.63 -0.47
C TRP A 115 -15.98 -10.92 -0.88
N LEU A 116 -15.55 -10.44 -2.03
CA LEU A 116 -14.16 -10.48 -2.49
C LEU A 116 -13.43 -9.20 -2.01
N LEU A 117 -13.24 -9.09 -0.70
CA LEU A 117 -12.24 -8.18 -0.16
C LEU A 117 -10.87 -8.69 -0.60
N GLY A 118 -10.10 -7.84 -1.29
CA GLY A 118 -8.74 -8.19 -1.65
C GLY A 118 -7.90 -8.45 -0.40
N PRO A 119 -6.84 -9.28 -0.50
CA PRO A 119 -5.95 -9.52 0.63
C PRO A 119 -5.34 -8.20 1.11
N ASN A 120 -5.20 -8.07 2.43
CA ASN A 120 -4.55 -6.93 3.05
C ASN A 120 -3.15 -6.71 2.42
N PRO A 121 -2.71 -5.47 2.15
CA PRO A 121 -1.38 -5.20 1.60
C PRO A 121 -0.22 -5.82 2.43
N MET A 122 -0.41 -6.01 3.74
CA MET A 122 0.53 -6.75 4.59
C MET A 122 0.59 -8.24 4.21
N THR A 123 -0.57 -8.89 4.03
CA THR A 123 -0.65 -10.29 3.56
C THR A 123 -0.01 -10.44 2.18
N GLN A 124 -0.25 -9.49 1.26
CA GLN A 124 0.41 -9.48 -0.05
C GLN A 124 1.93 -9.39 0.09
N THR A 125 2.43 -8.56 1.00
CA THR A 125 3.88 -8.42 1.26
C THR A 125 4.49 -9.69 1.83
N VAL A 126 3.79 -10.40 2.73
CA VAL A 126 4.23 -11.71 3.24
C VAL A 126 4.26 -12.74 2.11
N LEU A 127 3.23 -12.79 1.26
CA LEU A 127 3.19 -13.69 0.09
C LEU A 127 4.35 -13.40 -0.88
N TRP A 128 4.67 -12.13 -1.13
CA TRP A 128 5.85 -11.74 -1.89
C TRP A 128 7.14 -12.22 -1.25
N GLY A 129 7.29 -12.05 0.07
CA GLY A 129 8.45 -12.55 0.82
C GLY A 129 8.62 -14.07 0.67
N ILE A 130 7.54 -14.84 0.85
CA ILE A 130 7.54 -16.30 0.67
C ILE A 130 7.94 -16.64 -0.77
N THR A 131 7.36 -15.98 -1.76
CA THR A 131 7.65 -16.21 -3.18
C THR A 131 9.14 -16.00 -3.48
N VAL A 132 9.72 -14.90 -3.00
CA VAL A 132 11.14 -14.59 -3.18
C VAL A 132 12.03 -15.63 -2.52
N VAL A 133 11.71 -16.06 -1.29
CA VAL A 133 12.46 -17.10 -0.58
C VAL A 133 12.41 -18.43 -1.32
N VAL A 134 11.22 -18.86 -1.75
CA VAL A 134 11.04 -20.12 -2.50
C VAL A 134 11.79 -20.08 -3.82
N VAL A 135 11.64 -19.01 -4.61
CA VAL A 135 12.35 -18.86 -5.89
C VAL A 135 13.86 -18.83 -5.68
N GLY A 136 14.34 -18.10 -4.67
CA GLY A 136 15.76 -18.05 -4.32
C GLY A 136 16.32 -19.42 -3.91
N PHE A 137 15.57 -20.18 -3.11
CA PHE A 137 15.94 -21.53 -2.69
C PHE A 137 16.00 -22.51 -3.88
N LEU A 138 14.99 -22.50 -4.75
CA LEU A 138 14.97 -23.33 -5.96
C LEU A 138 16.12 -22.98 -6.91
N ALA A 139 16.44 -21.69 -7.06
CA ALA A 139 17.59 -21.24 -7.84
C ALA A 139 18.90 -21.78 -7.25
N LEU A 140 19.07 -21.71 -5.93
CA LEU A 140 20.25 -22.24 -5.23
C LEU A 140 20.45 -23.73 -5.50
N ILE A 141 19.40 -24.56 -5.36
CA ILE A 141 19.44 -25.99 -5.64
C ILE A 141 19.90 -26.25 -7.08
N LYS A 142 19.29 -25.55 -8.04
CA LYS A 142 19.61 -25.68 -9.46
C LYS A 142 21.07 -25.29 -9.76
N PHE A 143 21.62 -24.29 -9.07
CA PHE A 143 23.01 -23.88 -9.22
C PHE A 143 24.00 -24.87 -8.60
N GLN A 144 23.65 -25.52 -7.50
CA GLN A 144 24.51 -26.52 -6.85
C GLN A 144 24.61 -27.80 -7.68
N GLY A 145 23.51 -28.27 -8.30
CA GLY A 145 23.54 -29.48 -9.14
C GLY A 145 24.25 -29.34 -10.49
N ARG A 146 24.76 -28.15 -10.83
CA ARG A 146 25.51 -27.88 -12.08
C ARG A 146 27.03 -27.79 -11.86
N ARG A 147 27.48 -27.81 -10.61
CA ARG A 147 28.91 -27.87 -10.26
C ARG A 147 29.29 -29.30 -9.91
#